data_AF-A0A1W2E1J9-F1
#
_entry.id   AF-A0A1W2E1J9-F1
#
_cell.length_a   1.000
_cell.length_b   1.000
_cell.length_c   1.000
_cell.angle_alpha   90.00
_cell.angle_beta   90.00
_cell.angle_gamma   90.00
#
_symmetry.space_group_name_H-M   'P 1'
#
loop_
_entity.id
_entity.type
_entity.pdbx_description
1 polymer ?
#
loop_
_entity_poly.entity_id
_entity_poly.type
_entity_poly.pdbx_seq_one_letter_code
_entity_poly.pdbx_strand_id
1 'polypeptide(L)' 'MADQEQAALRLQVARLRQEHADFDVAIEAMEAQGCDKLRIQRMKKKKLAIKDRLHELEDQIIPDIIA' A
#
# COMPACT_ATOMS: atom_id res chain seq x y z
N MET A 1 22.21 11.41 -10.31
CA MET A 1 20.86 11.93 -9.98
C MET A 1 19.80 10.84 -10.10
N ALA A 2 19.80 10.03 -11.18
CA ALA A 2 18.88 8.88 -11.34
C ALA A 2 18.86 7.88 -10.17
N ASP A 3 20.01 7.57 -9.56
CA ASP A 3 20.07 6.65 -8.40
C ASP A 3 19.36 7.18 -7.15
N GLN A 4 19.37 8.51 -6.94
CA GLN A 4 18.67 9.13 -5.80
C GLN A 4 17.15 9.10 -5.99
N GLU A 5 16.68 9.28 -7.23
CA GLU A 5 15.26 9.18 -7.59
C GLU A 5 14.75 7.75 -7.42
N GLN A 6 15.52 6.76 -7.88
CA GLN A 6 15.21 5.34 -7.66
C GLN A 6 15.22 4.96 -6.17
N ALA A 7 16.18 5.46 -5.39
CA ALA A 7 16.22 5.23 -3.96
C ALA A 7 15.01 5.86 -3.23
N ALA A 8 14.61 7.06 -3.63
CA ALA A 8 13.43 7.74 -3.09
C ALA A 8 12.12 6.98 -3.42
N LEU A 9 11.98 6.48 -4.65
CA LEU A 9 10.84 5.65 -5.06
C LEU A 9 10.78 4.34 -4.26
N ARG A 10 11.91 3.64 -4.11
CA ARG A 10 11.98 2.41 -3.28
C ARG A 10 11.61 2.67 -1.83
N LEU A 11 12.03 3.81 -1.26
CA LEU A 11 11.66 4.20 0.10
C LEU A 11 10.15 4.48 0.22
N GLN A 12 9.55 5.13 -0.77
CA GLN A 12 8.10 5.36 -0.82
C GLN A 12 7.33 4.04 -0.90
N VAL A 13 7.76 3.11 -1.76
CA VAL A 13 7.15 1.77 -1.85
C VAL A 13 7.26 1.03 -0.53
N ALA A 14 8.43 1.05 0.13
CA ALA A 14 8.61 0.43 1.44
C ALA A 14 7.65 1.02 2.50
N ARG A 15 7.48 2.34 2.52
CA ARG A 15 6.55 3.02 3.42
C ARG A 15 5.09 2.61 3.15
N LEU A 16 4.67 2.62 1.89
CA LEU A 16 3.31 2.24 1.50
C LEU A 16 3.03 0.75 1.76
N ARG A 17 4.03 -0.12 1.60
CA ARG A 17 3.93 -1.54 1.96
C ARG A 17 3.68 -1.71 3.46
N GLN A 18 4.40 -0.97 4.29
CA GLN A 18 4.20 -1.00 5.73
C GLN A 18 2.81 -0.47 6.11
N GLU A 19 2.41 0.66 5.54
CA GLU A 19 1.07 1.22 5.79
C GLU A 19 -0.04 0.25 5.35
N HIS A 20 0.11 -0.42 4.21
CA HIS A 20 -0.82 -1.45 3.76
C HIS A 20 -0.91 -2.63 4.75
N ALA A 21 0.22 -3.09 5.29
CA ALA A 21 0.25 -4.14 6.31
C ALA A 21 -0.44 -3.69 7.61
N ASP A 22 -0.24 -2.44 8.02
CA ASP A 22 -0.91 -1.87 9.20
C ASP A 22 -2.44 -1.81 9.00
N PHE A 23 -2.90 -1.47 7.78
CA PHE A 23 -4.32 -1.53 7.45
C PHE A 23 -4.87 -2.94 7.52
N ASP A 24 -4.10 -3.96 7.14
CA ASP A 24 -4.51 -5.37 7.25
C ASP A 24 -4.74 -5.77 8.70
N VAL A 25 -3.74 -5.53 9.56
CA VAL A 25 -3.84 -5.82 10.99
C VAL A 25 -5.01 -5.07 11.63
N ALA A 26 -5.21 -3.79 11.25
CA ALA A 26 -6.33 -3.00 11.75
C ALA A 26 -7.69 -3.57 11.31
N ILE A 27 -7.82 -4.03 10.06
CA ILE A 27 -9.04 -4.64 9.55
C ILE A 27 -9.33 -5.96 10.26
N GLU A 28 -8.32 -6.82 10.43
CA GLU A 28 -8.47 -8.09 11.17
C GLU A 28 -8.88 -7.85 12.62
N ALA A 29 -8.26 -6.89 13.30
CA ALA A 29 -8.64 -6.52 14.67
C ALA A 29 -10.07 -5.99 14.74
N MET A 30 -10.48 -5.16 13.77
CA MET A 30 -11.86 -4.65 13.70
C MET A 30 -12.88 -5.75 13.43
N GLU A 31 -12.54 -6.73 12.58
CA GLU A 31 -13.38 -7.90 12.30
C GLU A 31 -13.50 -8.78 13.56
N ALA A 32 -12.40 -9.04 14.25
CA ALA A 32 -12.39 -9.83 15.49
C ALA A 32 -13.18 -9.16 16.63
N GLN A 33 -13.17 -7.82 16.72
CA GLN A 33 -13.95 -7.06 17.69
C GLN A 33 -15.44 -6.91 17.31
N GLY A 34 -15.85 -7.37 16.11
CA GLY A 34 -17.22 -7.23 15.65
C GLY A 34 -17.62 -5.78 15.34
N CYS A 35 -16.67 -4.96 14.87
CA CYS A 35 -16.95 -3.58 14.47
C CYS A 35 -17.97 -3.50 13.33
N ASP A 36 -18.59 -2.33 13.17
CA ASP A 36 -19.55 -2.07 12.10
C ASP A 36 -18.99 -2.36 10.70
N LYS A 37 -19.78 -3.09 9.91
CA LYS A 37 -19.44 -3.45 8.52
C LYS A 37 -19.09 -2.23 7.66
N LEU A 38 -19.76 -1.10 7.86
CA LEU A 38 -19.47 0.14 7.13
C LEU A 38 -18.06 0.68 7.45
N ARG A 39 -17.63 0.56 8.71
CA ARG A 39 -16.31 1.01 9.16
C ARG A 39 -15.21 0.12 8.58
N ILE A 40 -15.44 -1.20 8.59
CA ILE A 40 -14.55 -2.19 7.96
C ILE A 40 -14.45 -1.94 6.45
N GLN A 41 -15.58 -1.71 5.77
CA GLN A 41 -15.60 -1.39 4.33
C GLN A 41 -14.81 -0.11 3.99
N ARG A 42 -14.93 0.94 4.81
CA ARG A 42 -14.12 2.16 4.64
C ARG A 42 -12.63 1.90 4.79
N MET A 43 -12.22 1.06 5.75
CA MET A 43 -10.82 0.66 5.92
C MET A 43 -10.32 -0.16 4.73
N LYS A 44 -11.09 -1.14 4.26
CA LYS A 44 -10.78 -1.93 3.05
C LYS A 44 -10.64 -1.03 1.81
N LYS A 45 -11.48 -0.01 1.66
CA LYS A 45 -11.36 0.97 0.56
C LYS A 45 -10.06 1.79 0.66
N LYS A 46 -9.66 2.22 1.86
CA LYS A 46 -8.37 2.90 2.07
C LYS A 46 -7.19 2.00 1.75
N LYS A 47 -7.24 0.74 2.23
CA LYS A 47 -6.25 -0.29 1.93
C LYS A 47 -6.09 -0.50 0.41
N LEU A 48 -7.21 -0.56 -0.33
CA LEU A 48 -7.20 -0.69 -1.78
C LEU A 48 -6.50 0.48 -2.46
N ALA A 49 -6.80 1.72 -2.06
CA ALA A 49 -6.14 2.90 -2.62
C ALA A 49 -4.60 2.91 -2.41
N ILE A 50 -4.13 2.39 -1.27
CA ILE A 50 -2.70 2.24 -1.01
C ILE A 50 -2.09 1.16 -1.90
N LYS A 51 -2.80 0.03 -2.08
CA LYS A 51 -2.38 -1.03 -2.99
C LYS A 51 -2.27 -0.52 -4.43
N ASP A 52 -3.27 0.24 -4.91
CA ASP A 52 -3.27 0.81 -6.26
C ASP A 52 -2.07 1.74 -6.45
N ARG A 53 -1.81 2.62 -5.49
CA ARG A 53 -0.67 3.54 -5.53
C ARG A 53 0.67 2.84 -5.45
N LEU A 54 0.74 1.73 -4.72
CA LEU A 54 1.92 0.89 -4.63
C LEU A 54 2.18 0.22 -5.98
N HIS A 55 1.14 -0.23 -6.67
CA HIS A 55 1.26 -0.77 -8.02
C HIS A 55 1.75 0.29 -9.01
N GLU A 56 1.20 1.50 -8.98
CA GLU A 56 1.66 2.63 -9.82
C GLU A 56 3.14 2.97 -9.61
N LEU A 57 3.63 2.88 -8.36
CA LEU A 57 5.03 3.13 -8.03
C LEU A 57 5.93 1.94 -8.39
N GLU A 58 5.45 0.72 -8.20
CA GLU A 58 6.14 -0.48 -8.66
C GLU A 58 6.30 -0.48 -10.18
N ASP A 59 5.25 -0.11 -10.93
CA ASP A 59 5.28 0.02 -12.40
C ASP A 59 6.25 1.12 -12.89
N GLN A 60 6.55 2.13 -12.06
CA GLN A 60 7.56 3.15 -12.33
C GLN A 60 9.00 2.70 -12.00
N ILE A 61 9.16 1.71 -11.11
CA ILE A 61 10.47 1.12 -10.77
C ILE A 61 10.78 -0.09 -11.67
N ILE A 62 9.77 -0.84 -12.10
CA ILE A 62 9.84 -2.06 -12.93
C ILE A 62 9.83 -1.82 -14.47
N PRO A 63 9.68 -0.61 -15.07
CA PRO A 63 9.53 -0.51 -16.52
C PRO A 63 10.81 -0.92 -17.26
N ASP A 64 11.95 -1.05 -16.58
CA ASP A 64 13.24 -1.54 -17.09
C ASP A 64 13.36 -3.09 -17.17
N ILE A 65 12.37 -3.86 -16.71
CA ILE A 65 12.46 -5.34 -16.65
C ILE A 65 11.61 -6.02 -17.75
N ILE A 66 10.69 -5.29 -18.39
CA ILE A 66 9.75 -5.81 -19.41
C ILE A 66 9.77 -4.95 -20.70
N ALA A 67 10.97 -4.50 -21.12
CA ALA A 67 11.22 -3.88 -22.43
C ALA A 67 12.15 -4.75 -23.26
#